data_AF-A0A352N2X6-F1
#
_entry.id   AF-A0A352N2X6-F1
#
_cell.length_a   1.000
_cell.length_b   1.000
_cell.length_c   1.000
_cell.angle_alpha   90.00
_cell.angle_beta   90.00
_cell.angle_gamma   90.00
#
_symmetry.space_group_name_H-M   'P 1'
#
loop_
_entity.id
_entity.type
_entity.pdbx_description
1 polymer ?
#
loop_
_entity_poly.entity_id
_entity_poly.type
_entity_poly.pdbx_seq_one_letter_code
_entity_poly.pdbx_strand_id
1 'polypeptide(L)'
;MKSSSLIFLCIIIALLAGCATYEESPARRYLDVPEYKLSLKRLLYPFAQQEVGALLQLTGAQKQALQKVFTTMPEAMPGYAELARERHDTIFAPGGMTSEANLAYRKQWQLRKGRLVYSFYENGINSVLTQEQKDVLRRIELQTRGPLLVNYDERLAAQLEISDNQKISIKTVVDDWDRRLYVPRKRVGGLIFLKERVTDEESIKLEKEQIALLVKIKGMLIERDQAVAACLSSAQLKRLKDLEGPQVRIGWRGVADTQFVMSDELYRWNPNNPGTDFEFREPMAAP
;
A
#
# COMPACT_ATOMS: atom_id res chain seq x y z
N MET A 1 47.66 -6.92 -14.65
CA MET A 1 47.36 -6.83 -13.20
C MET A 1 47.08 -5.38 -12.79
N LYS A 2 45.89 -4.81 -13.06
CA LYS A 2 45.49 -3.45 -12.61
C LYS A 2 43.96 -3.26 -12.50
N SER A 3 43.21 -4.27 -12.05
CA SER A 3 41.74 -4.16 -11.87
C SER A 3 41.26 -4.42 -10.45
N SER A 4 42.12 -4.97 -9.57
CA SER A 4 41.75 -5.28 -8.19
C SER A 4 41.77 -4.05 -7.27
N SER A 5 42.59 -3.03 -7.56
CA SER A 5 42.71 -1.83 -6.73
C SER A 5 41.53 -0.87 -6.86
N LEU A 6 40.83 -0.85 -8.01
CA LEU A 6 39.66 0.01 -8.22
C LEU A 6 38.41 -0.53 -7.50
N ILE A 7 38.22 -1.85 -7.46
CA ILE A 7 37.11 -2.48 -6.74
C ILE A 7 37.28 -2.33 -5.23
N PHE A 8 38.51 -2.49 -4.73
CA PHE A 8 38.81 -2.27 -3.31
C PHE A 8 38.63 -0.79 -2.89
N LEU A 9 38.98 0.15 -3.78
CA LEU A 9 38.79 1.58 -3.51
C LEU A 9 37.30 1.97 -3.47
N CYS A 10 36.45 1.37 -4.32
CA CYS A 10 35.00 1.60 -4.29
C CYS A 10 34.34 1.03 -3.02
N ILE A 11 34.78 -0.15 -2.56
CA ILE A 11 34.28 -0.79 -1.33
C ILE A 11 34.72 0.00 -0.08
N ILE A 12 35.92 0.59 -0.08
CA ILE A 12 36.41 1.40 1.03
C ILE A 12 35.74 2.79 1.07
N ILE A 13 35.43 3.41 -0.08
CA ILE A 13 34.65 4.67 -0.12
C ILE A 13 33.22 4.43 0.40
N ALA A 14 32.63 3.26 0.16
CA ALA A 14 31.34 2.86 0.73
C ALA A 14 31.39 2.60 2.26
N LEU A 15 32.57 2.33 2.83
CA LEU A 15 32.76 2.12 4.27
C LEU A 15 33.16 3.41 5.02
N LEU A 16 33.77 4.40 4.35
CA LEU A 16 34.26 5.64 4.98
C LEU A 16 33.34 6.85 4.80
N ALA A 17 32.41 6.82 3.84
CA ALA A 17 31.22 7.67 3.91
C ALA A 17 30.27 7.00 4.90
N GLY A 18 30.34 7.39 6.19
CA GLY A 18 29.55 6.79 7.26
C GLY A 18 28.17 6.39 6.76
N CYS A 19 27.95 5.07 6.63
CA CYS A 19 26.79 4.49 5.95
C CYS A 19 25.56 5.20 6.48
N ALA A 20 25.00 6.12 5.69
CA ALA A 20 23.84 6.89 6.09
C ALA A 20 22.68 5.92 6.11
N THR A 21 22.47 5.27 7.25
CA THR A 21 21.32 4.43 7.47
C THR A 21 20.10 5.33 7.48
N TYR A 22 19.05 4.90 6.78
CA TYR A 22 17.75 5.55 6.92
C TYR A 22 17.23 5.21 8.31
N GLU A 23 17.09 6.23 9.15
CA GLU A 23 16.57 6.09 10.50
C GLU A 23 15.07 5.84 10.41
N GLU A 24 14.59 4.79 11.08
CA GLU A 24 13.18 4.40 11.03
C GLU A 24 12.30 5.49 11.66
N SER A 25 11.31 5.98 10.90
CA SER A 25 10.29 6.87 11.45
C SER A 25 9.37 6.12 12.42
N PRO A 26 9.04 6.67 13.60
CA PRO A 26 8.03 6.09 14.49
C PRO A 26 6.61 6.12 13.88
N ALA A 27 6.38 6.86 12.78
CA ALA A 27 5.15 6.80 11.99
C ALA A 27 5.15 5.66 10.96
N ARG A 28 6.29 4.99 10.73
CA ARG A 28 6.44 3.99 9.67
C ARG A 28 5.46 2.83 9.86
N ARG A 29 4.70 2.52 8.81
CA ARG A 29 3.74 1.41 8.82
C ARG A 29 4.27 0.23 8.03
N TYR A 30 4.80 -0.77 8.74
CA TYR A 30 5.21 -2.05 8.17
C TYR A 30 4.08 -3.09 8.23
N LEU A 31 2.94 -2.78 7.61
CA LEU A 31 1.83 -3.74 7.48
C LEU A 31 1.49 -3.97 6.02
N ASP A 32 1.08 -5.21 5.74
CA ASP A 32 0.82 -5.75 4.41
C ASP A 32 -0.45 -5.15 3.77
N VAL A 33 -0.36 -3.87 3.47
CA VAL A 33 -1.23 -3.20 2.53
C VAL A 33 -0.51 -3.32 1.19
N PRO A 34 -1.11 -3.92 0.15
CA PRO A 34 -0.55 -3.82 -1.19
C PRO A 34 -0.19 -2.36 -1.43
N GLU A 35 1.03 -2.05 -1.85
CA GLU A 35 1.63 -0.72 -1.71
C GLU A 35 0.86 0.40 -2.44
N TYR A 36 0.05 0.01 -3.43
CA TYR A 36 -0.93 0.86 -4.13
C TYR A 36 -2.21 1.16 -3.33
N LYS A 37 -2.45 0.49 -2.20
CA LYS A 37 -3.63 0.63 -1.32
C LYS A 37 -3.39 1.43 -0.06
N LEU A 38 -2.16 1.88 0.23
CA LEU A 38 -1.91 2.98 1.18
C LEU A 38 -2.39 4.32 0.61
N SER A 39 -3.53 4.31 -0.10
CA SER A 39 -4.20 5.50 -0.58
C SER A 39 -4.37 6.49 0.58
N LEU A 40 -4.32 7.80 0.30
CA LEU A 40 -4.57 8.85 1.28
C LEU A 40 -5.85 8.58 2.10
N LYS A 41 -6.81 7.84 1.51
CA LYS A 41 -7.92 7.18 2.23
C LYS A 41 -7.43 6.43 3.46
N ARG A 42 -6.55 5.44 3.42
CA ARG A 42 -6.13 4.68 4.63
C ARG A 42 -5.39 5.53 5.68
N LEU A 43 -4.76 6.64 5.30
CA LEU A 43 -4.16 7.59 6.24
C LEU A 43 -5.22 8.45 6.95
N LEU A 44 -6.37 8.66 6.31
CA LEU A 44 -7.40 9.60 6.74
C LEU A 44 -8.75 8.92 7.11
N TYR A 45 -8.96 7.67 6.73
CA TYR A 45 -10.19 6.89 6.90
C TYR A 45 -10.24 6.29 8.30
N PRO A 46 -11.28 6.55 9.10
CA PRO A 46 -12.00 7.79 9.35
C PRO A 46 -11.51 8.34 10.70
N PHE A 47 -10.32 8.95 10.75
CA PHE A 47 -9.52 9.22 11.97
C PHE A 47 -8.90 7.98 12.64
N ALA A 48 -8.39 7.01 11.88
CA ALA A 48 -7.75 5.78 12.42
C ALA A 48 -6.57 6.01 13.38
N GLN A 49 -6.14 7.27 13.55
CA GLN A 49 -5.13 7.79 14.48
C GLN A 49 -5.60 9.20 14.89
N GLN A 50 -6.01 9.41 16.15
CA GLN A 50 -6.36 10.75 16.66
C GLN A 50 -5.22 11.75 16.40
N GLU A 51 -4.00 11.23 16.37
CA GLU A 51 -2.74 11.90 16.10
C GLU A 51 -2.72 12.58 14.72
N VAL A 52 -3.16 11.90 13.65
CA VAL A 52 -3.17 12.49 12.29
C VAL A 52 -4.20 13.62 12.18
N GLY A 53 -5.38 13.44 12.78
CA GLY A 53 -6.40 14.48 12.83
C GLY A 53 -5.99 15.71 13.66
N ALA A 54 -5.23 15.50 14.73
CA ALA A 54 -4.66 16.56 15.56
C ALA A 54 -3.54 17.32 14.84
N LEU A 55 -2.63 16.60 14.15
CA LEU A 55 -1.56 17.21 13.36
C LEU A 55 -2.09 18.08 12.22
N LEU A 56 -3.17 17.64 11.57
CA LEU A 56 -3.84 18.40 10.51
C LEU A 56 -4.76 19.51 11.04
N GLN A 57 -5.01 19.57 12.36
CA GLN A 57 -5.92 20.53 12.99
C GLN A 57 -7.27 20.63 12.28
N LEU A 58 -7.85 19.48 11.91
CA LEU A 58 -9.09 19.45 11.12
C LEU A 58 -10.25 20.05 11.90
N THR A 59 -10.96 21.01 11.29
CA THR A 59 -12.20 21.57 11.86
C THR A 59 -13.32 20.54 11.87
N GLY A 60 -14.36 20.74 12.69
CA GLY A 60 -15.53 19.86 12.72
C GLY A 60 -16.18 19.68 11.34
N ALA A 61 -16.27 20.75 10.54
CA ALA A 61 -16.81 20.71 9.18
C ALA A 61 -15.92 19.88 8.24
N GLN A 62 -14.59 20.06 8.29
CA GLN A 62 -13.66 19.27 7.50
C GLN A 62 -13.72 17.78 7.86
N LYS A 63 -13.85 17.47 9.16
CA LYS A 63 -13.99 16.10 9.65
C LYS A 63 -15.23 15.43 9.06
N GLN A 64 -16.37 16.10 9.09
CA GLN A 64 -17.63 15.60 8.51
C GLN A 64 -17.54 15.44 6.99
N ALA A 65 -16.94 16.41 6.29
CA ALA A 65 -16.77 16.35 4.84
C ALA A 65 -15.87 15.18 4.41
N LEU A 66 -14.73 14.97 5.09
CA LEU A 66 -13.85 13.83 4.85
C LEU A 66 -14.55 12.51 5.17
N GLN A 67 -15.29 12.44 6.28
CA GLN A 67 -16.07 11.25 6.63
C GLN A 67 -17.06 10.90 5.52
N LYS A 68 -17.80 11.89 4.99
CA LYS A 68 -18.73 11.69 3.87
C LYS A 68 -18.02 11.15 2.62
N VAL A 69 -16.88 11.73 2.25
CA VAL A 69 -16.06 11.25 1.12
C VAL A 69 -15.68 9.79 1.35
N PHE A 70 -15.23 9.46 2.55
CA PHE A 70 -14.76 8.11 2.88
C PHE A 70 -15.86 7.07 2.94
N THR A 71 -17.03 7.41 3.45
CA THR A 71 -18.18 6.49 3.53
C THR A 71 -19.03 6.48 2.26
N THR A 72 -18.62 7.18 1.19
CA THR A 72 -19.35 7.14 -0.09
C THR A 72 -19.22 5.75 -0.71
N MET A 73 -20.37 5.12 -0.97
CA MET A 73 -20.44 3.83 -1.65
C MET A 73 -19.98 3.97 -3.11
N PRO A 74 -19.31 2.95 -3.70
CA PRO A 74 -18.81 3.04 -5.07
C PRO A 74 -19.85 3.47 -6.10
N GLU A 75 -21.10 3.04 -5.96
CA GLU A 75 -22.22 3.35 -6.86
C GLU A 75 -22.56 4.86 -6.90
N ALA A 76 -22.24 5.59 -5.82
CA ALA A 76 -22.42 7.04 -5.75
C ALA A 76 -21.18 7.81 -6.23
N MET A 77 -20.10 7.13 -6.63
CA MET A 77 -18.90 7.78 -7.16
C MET A 77 -19.11 8.13 -8.64
N PRO A 78 -18.78 9.36 -9.07
CA PRO A 78 -18.86 9.76 -10.47
C PRO A 78 -18.09 8.79 -11.38
N GLY A 79 -18.74 8.31 -12.45
CA GLY A 79 -18.16 7.40 -13.44
C GLY A 79 -18.22 5.90 -13.08
N TYR A 80 -18.59 5.54 -11.85
CA TYR A 80 -18.61 4.13 -11.42
C TYR A 80 -19.77 3.37 -12.07
N ALA A 81 -20.94 3.99 -12.19
CA ALA A 81 -22.12 3.39 -12.81
C ALA A 81 -21.88 3.08 -14.30
N GLU A 82 -21.19 3.97 -15.02
CA GLU A 82 -20.75 3.75 -16.40
C GLU A 82 -19.79 2.57 -16.50
N LEU A 83 -18.79 2.52 -15.62
CA LEU A 83 -17.80 1.45 -15.58
C LEU A 83 -18.42 0.08 -15.21
N ALA A 84 -19.44 0.07 -14.36
CA ALA A 84 -20.19 -1.13 -14.00
C ALA A 84 -21.07 -1.61 -15.16
N ARG A 85 -21.76 -0.69 -15.85
CA ARG A 85 -22.53 -1.01 -17.07
C ARG A 85 -21.64 -1.57 -18.17
N GLU A 86 -20.49 -0.95 -18.43
CA GLU A 86 -19.52 -1.44 -19.41
C GLU A 86 -19.11 -2.90 -19.13
N ARG A 87 -18.87 -3.24 -17.86
CA ARG A 87 -18.56 -4.63 -17.47
C ARG A 87 -19.70 -5.58 -17.75
N HIS A 88 -20.92 -5.19 -17.42
CA HIS A 88 -22.10 -6.00 -17.70
C HIS A 88 -22.23 -6.25 -19.20
N ASP A 89 -22.24 -5.19 -20.01
CA ASP A 89 -22.41 -5.27 -21.47
C ASP A 89 -21.30 -6.10 -22.13
N THR A 90 -20.09 -6.04 -21.58
CA THR A 90 -18.91 -6.76 -22.08
C THR A 90 -18.90 -8.25 -21.70
N ILE A 91 -19.33 -8.59 -20.48
CA ILE A 91 -19.36 -9.98 -20.00
C ILE A 91 -20.56 -10.73 -20.59
N PHE A 92 -21.70 -10.05 -20.76
CA PHE A 92 -22.95 -10.63 -21.25
C PHE A 92 -23.19 -10.38 -22.75
N ALA A 93 -22.18 -9.92 -23.48
CA ALA A 93 -22.27 -9.72 -24.93
C ALA A 93 -22.61 -11.02 -25.68
N PRO A 94 -23.50 -10.98 -26.68
CA PRO A 94 -23.78 -12.14 -27.53
C PRO A 94 -22.49 -12.61 -28.22
N GLY A 95 -22.14 -13.89 -28.05
CA GLY A 95 -20.91 -14.48 -28.59
C GLY A 95 -19.84 -14.81 -27.54
N GLY A 96 -19.95 -14.26 -26.32
CA GLY A 96 -19.09 -14.59 -25.18
C GLY A 96 -17.60 -14.24 -25.36
N MET A 97 -16.87 -14.17 -24.24
CA MET A 97 -15.41 -14.08 -24.26
C MET A 97 -14.77 -15.44 -24.06
N THR A 98 -13.61 -15.66 -24.68
CA THR A 98 -12.71 -16.75 -24.28
C THR A 98 -12.26 -16.57 -22.82
N SER A 99 -11.85 -17.65 -22.16
CA SER A 99 -11.37 -17.61 -20.77
C SER A 99 -10.19 -16.65 -20.59
N GLU A 100 -9.24 -16.66 -21.53
CA GLU A 100 -8.08 -15.76 -21.51
C GLU A 100 -8.47 -14.29 -21.71
N ALA A 101 -9.39 -14.00 -22.64
CA ALA A 101 -9.88 -12.64 -22.87
C ALA A 101 -10.65 -12.12 -21.66
N ASN A 102 -11.47 -12.96 -21.02
CA ASN A 102 -12.18 -12.61 -19.80
C ASN A 102 -11.20 -12.31 -18.64
N LEU A 103 -10.16 -13.12 -18.47
CA LEU A 103 -9.13 -12.89 -17.47
C LEU A 103 -8.38 -11.57 -17.70
N ALA A 104 -7.99 -11.29 -18.95
CA ALA A 104 -7.34 -10.03 -19.33
C ALA A 104 -8.26 -8.82 -19.08
N TYR A 105 -9.52 -8.93 -19.49
CA TYR A 105 -10.54 -7.90 -19.27
C TYR A 105 -10.78 -7.64 -17.77
N ARG A 106 -10.96 -8.69 -16.96
CA ARG A 106 -11.11 -8.58 -15.50
C ARG A 106 -9.95 -7.82 -14.88
N LYS A 107 -8.71 -8.12 -15.27
CA LYS A 107 -7.52 -7.39 -14.79
C LYS A 107 -7.56 -5.92 -15.17
N GLN A 108 -7.85 -5.59 -16.42
CA GLN A 108 -7.94 -4.20 -16.88
C GLN A 108 -9.08 -3.44 -16.19
N TRP A 109 -10.24 -4.06 -16.05
CA TRP A 109 -11.40 -3.48 -15.38
C TRP A 109 -11.10 -3.18 -13.91
N GLN A 110 -10.45 -4.10 -13.19
CA GLN A 110 -10.03 -3.88 -11.80
C GLN A 110 -9.05 -2.70 -11.68
N LEU A 111 -8.11 -2.55 -12.63
CA LEU A 111 -7.20 -1.40 -12.66
C LEU A 111 -7.97 -0.08 -12.90
N ARG A 112 -8.94 -0.06 -13.82
CA ARG A 112 -9.78 1.12 -14.08
C ARG A 112 -10.67 1.47 -12.89
N LYS A 113 -11.31 0.49 -12.27
CA LYS A 113 -12.07 0.66 -11.01
C LYS A 113 -11.17 1.25 -9.93
N GLY A 114 -9.97 0.67 -9.75
CA GLY A 114 -8.99 1.16 -8.77
C GLY A 114 -8.60 2.62 -8.99
N ARG A 115 -8.33 3.02 -10.25
CA ARG A 115 -8.01 4.42 -10.59
C ARG A 115 -9.17 5.37 -10.31
N LEU A 116 -10.39 5.01 -10.71
CA LEU A 116 -11.57 5.84 -10.49
C LEU A 116 -11.81 6.09 -9.00
N VAL A 117 -11.78 5.01 -8.21
CA VAL A 117 -11.95 5.06 -6.76
C VAL A 117 -10.84 5.88 -6.11
N TYR A 118 -9.59 5.70 -6.55
CA TYR A 118 -8.46 6.50 -6.06
C TYR A 118 -8.64 7.99 -6.34
N SER A 119 -8.95 8.37 -7.59
CA SER A 119 -9.16 9.75 -7.99
C SER A 119 -10.33 10.41 -7.25
N PHE A 120 -11.40 9.66 -6.98
CA PHE A 120 -12.52 10.15 -6.16
C PHE A 120 -12.04 10.56 -4.76
N TYR A 121 -11.29 9.70 -4.07
CA TYR A 121 -10.76 10.02 -2.74
C TYR A 121 -9.76 11.16 -2.78
N GLU A 122 -8.83 11.16 -3.74
CA GLU A 122 -7.82 12.21 -3.90
C GLU A 122 -8.49 13.57 -4.12
N ASN A 123 -9.47 13.66 -5.01
CA ASN A 123 -10.23 14.88 -5.27
C ASN A 123 -11.03 15.32 -4.05
N GLY A 124 -11.70 14.39 -3.37
CA GLY A 124 -12.43 14.67 -2.14
C GLY A 124 -11.52 15.27 -1.05
N ILE A 125 -10.36 14.64 -0.81
CA ILE A 125 -9.36 15.15 0.14
C ILE A 125 -8.85 16.54 -0.28
N ASN A 126 -8.52 16.69 -1.57
CA ASN A 126 -7.99 17.95 -2.10
C ASN A 126 -8.99 19.12 -2.03
N SER A 127 -10.30 18.82 -2.07
CA SER A 127 -11.35 19.83 -1.95
C SER A 127 -11.62 20.27 -0.52
N VAL A 128 -11.28 19.43 0.48
CA VAL A 128 -11.58 19.69 1.90
C VAL A 128 -10.40 20.31 2.65
N LEU A 129 -9.17 19.91 2.31
CA LEU A 129 -7.96 20.36 3.00
C LEU A 129 -7.43 21.69 2.43
N THR A 130 -6.91 22.54 3.31
CA THR A 130 -6.10 23.71 2.91
C THR A 130 -4.76 23.27 2.33
N GLN A 131 -4.03 24.18 1.67
CA GLN A 131 -2.70 23.86 1.15
C GLN A 131 -1.72 23.46 2.28
N GLU A 132 -1.74 24.19 3.40
CA GLU A 132 -0.92 23.88 4.57
C GLU A 132 -1.22 22.46 5.12
N GLN A 133 -2.50 22.09 5.20
CA GLN A 133 -2.90 20.74 5.63
C GLN A 133 -2.47 19.66 4.65
N LYS A 134 -2.47 19.94 3.34
CA LYS A 134 -1.94 19.01 2.33
C LYS A 134 -0.44 18.81 2.48
N ASP A 135 0.30 19.87 2.80
CA ASP A 135 1.75 19.78 3.02
C ASP A 135 2.06 18.96 4.28
N VAL A 136 1.29 19.13 5.36
CA VAL A 136 1.40 18.28 6.56
C VAL A 136 1.05 16.83 6.25
N LEU A 137 -0.05 16.58 5.52
CA LEU A 137 -0.44 15.23 5.09
C LEU A 137 0.64 14.57 4.25
N ARG A 138 1.31 15.35 3.39
CA ARG A 138 2.41 14.87 2.56
C ARG A 138 3.62 14.46 3.40
N ARG A 139 3.97 15.23 4.42
CA ARG A 139 5.03 14.86 5.39
C ARG A 139 4.71 13.56 6.09
N ILE A 140 3.47 13.42 6.56
CA ILE A 140 2.99 12.18 7.18
C ILE A 140 3.07 11.02 6.18
N GLU A 141 2.65 11.20 4.94
CA GLU A 141 2.76 10.17 3.90
C GLU A 141 4.23 9.73 3.70
N LEU A 142 5.16 10.68 3.59
CA LEU A 142 6.59 10.39 3.45
C LEU A 142 7.12 9.56 4.62
N GLN A 143 6.82 9.95 5.86
CA GLN A 143 7.25 9.23 7.06
C GLN A 143 6.60 7.84 7.20
N THR A 144 5.33 7.71 6.80
CA THR A 144 4.60 6.44 6.88
C THR A 144 5.00 5.46 5.78
N ARG A 145 5.40 5.96 4.59
CA ARG A 145 5.77 5.18 3.40
C ARG A 145 7.27 5.02 3.18
N GLY A 146 8.09 5.83 3.82
CA GLY A 146 9.55 5.75 3.81
C GLY A 146 10.17 5.93 2.42
N PRO A 147 11.45 5.53 2.27
CA PRO A 147 12.23 5.70 1.04
C PRO A 147 11.63 4.99 -0.17
N LEU A 148 10.87 3.92 0.05
CA LEU A 148 10.15 3.19 -0.98
C LEU A 148 9.26 4.09 -1.84
N LEU A 149 8.71 5.18 -1.28
CA LEU A 149 7.81 6.07 -2.01
C LEU A 149 8.46 6.67 -3.26
N VAL A 150 9.79 6.80 -3.27
CA VAL A 150 10.55 7.27 -4.43
C VAL A 150 10.31 6.43 -5.69
N ASN A 151 10.02 5.13 -5.53
CA ASN A 151 9.72 4.23 -6.64
C ASN A 151 8.34 4.46 -7.28
N TYR A 152 7.41 5.07 -6.54
CA TYR A 152 5.99 5.15 -6.92
C TYR A 152 5.51 6.59 -7.15
N ASP A 153 6.28 7.58 -6.69
CA ASP A 153 5.91 8.98 -6.75
C ASP A 153 6.88 9.78 -7.61
N GLU A 154 6.48 10.04 -8.85
CA GLU A 154 7.28 10.81 -9.82
C GLU A 154 7.55 12.25 -9.36
N ARG A 155 6.67 12.84 -8.54
CA ARG A 155 6.90 14.20 -8.00
C ARG A 155 7.99 14.16 -6.94
N LEU A 156 7.97 13.16 -6.06
CA LEU A 156 9.06 12.94 -5.09
C LEU A 156 10.37 12.64 -5.80
N ALA A 157 10.35 11.77 -6.81
CA ALA A 157 11.52 11.45 -7.61
C ALA A 157 12.11 12.70 -8.29
N ALA A 158 11.26 13.59 -8.81
CA ALA A 158 11.70 14.87 -9.36
C ALA A 158 12.28 15.82 -8.28
N GLN A 159 11.63 15.91 -7.10
CA GLN A 159 12.11 16.74 -5.97
C GLN A 159 13.45 16.28 -5.40
N LEU A 160 13.77 14.98 -5.54
CA LEU A 160 15.03 14.38 -5.14
C LEU A 160 16.03 14.26 -6.31
N GLU A 161 15.67 14.76 -7.50
CA GLU A 161 16.52 14.72 -8.70
C GLU A 161 17.01 13.30 -9.01
N ILE A 162 16.12 12.30 -8.92
CA ILE A 162 16.45 10.90 -9.18
C ILE A 162 16.71 10.70 -10.68
N SER A 163 17.93 10.28 -11.01
CA SER A 163 18.31 9.94 -12.39
C SER A 163 17.63 8.66 -12.90
N ASP A 164 17.51 8.49 -14.21
CA ASP A 164 16.92 7.28 -14.81
C ASP A 164 17.63 5.99 -14.40
N ASN A 165 18.97 6.02 -14.30
CA ASN A 165 19.75 4.90 -13.81
C ASN A 165 19.39 4.54 -12.36
N GLN A 166 19.22 5.54 -11.49
CA GLN A 166 18.77 5.31 -10.12
C GLN A 166 17.33 4.78 -10.07
N LYS A 167 16.42 5.26 -10.93
CA LYS A 167 15.06 4.72 -11.04
C LYS A 167 15.09 3.23 -11.36
N ILE A 168 15.93 2.81 -12.31
CA ILE A 168 16.10 1.39 -12.66
C ILE A 168 16.65 0.58 -11.48
N SER A 169 17.68 1.10 -10.79
CA SER A 169 18.26 0.42 -9.61
C SER A 169 17.25 0.27 -8.47
N ILE A 170 16.53 1.35 -8.13
CA ILE A 170 15.48 1.34 -7.10
C ILE A 170 14.40 0.34 -7.48
N LYS A 171 13.89 0.38 -8.72
CA LYS A 171 12.88 -0.56 -9.19
C LYS A 171 13.35 -2.02 -9.08
N THR A 172 14.58 -2.32 -9.48
CA THR A 172 15.16 -3.66 -9.39
C THR A 172 15.21 -4.15 -7.94
N VAL A 173 15.67 -3.29 -7.01
CA VAL A 173 15.68 -3.59 -5.57
C VAL A 173 14.27 -3.88 -5.07
N VAL A 174 13.29 -3.05 -5.42
CA VAL A 174 11.89 -3.23 -5.01
C VAL A 174 11.32 -4.54 -5.54
N ASP A 175 11.49 -4.84 -6.83
CA ASP A 175 10.98 -6.05 -7.46
C ASP A 175 11.57 -7.32 -6.82
N ASP A 176 12.87 -7.32 -6.49
CA ASP A 176 13.52 -8.45 -5.82
C ASP A 176 13.01 -8.65 -4.39
N TRP A 177 12.80 -7.56 -3.64
CA TRP A 177 12.19 -7.64 -2.31
C TRP A 177 10.74 -8.11 -2.35
N ASP A 178 9.95 -7.65 -3.32
CA ASP A 178 8.56 -8.10 -3.48
C ASP A 178 8.48 -9.60 -3.78
N ARG A 179 9.40 -10.14 -4.58
CA ARG A 179 9.52 -11.59 -4.80
C ARG A 179 9.83 -12.33 -3.50
N ARG A 180 10.75 -11.81 -2.66
CA ARG A 180 11.08 -12.42 -1.35
C ARG A 180 9.91 -12.36 -0.37
N LEU A 181 9.18 -11.25 -0.36
CA LEU A 181 8.02 -11.00 0.51
C LEU A 181 6.78 -11.81 0.10
N TYR A 182 6.66 -12.21 -1.16
CA TYR A 182 5.47 -12.88 -1.69
C TYR A 182 5.03 -14.10 -0.87
N VAL A 183 5.94 -15.02 -0.57
CA VAL A 183 5.61 -16.27 0.14
C VAL A 183 5.14 -16.00 1.58
N PRO A 184 5.88 -15.24 2.43
CA PRO A 184 5.41 -14.86 3.76
C PRO A 184 4.04 -14.15 3.75
N ARG A 185 3.86 -13.17 2.86
CA ARG A 185 2.60 -12.41 2.70
C ARG A 185 1.43 -13.35 2.37
N LYS A 186 1.63 -14.25 1.40
CA LYS A 186 0.64 -15.25 1.00
C LYS A 186 0.27 -16.20 2.16
N ARG A 187 1.25 -16.61 2.97
CA ARG A 187 1.00 -17.48 4.14
C ARG A 187 0.18 -16.76 5.20
N VAL A 188 0.52 -15.51 5.54
CA VAL A 188 -0.29 -14.70 6.48
C VAL A 188 -1.73 -14.58 6.00
N GLY A 189 -1.94 -14.27 4.71
CA GLY A 189 -3.27 -14.24 4.11
C GLY A 189 -4.01 -15.56 4.28
N GLY A 190 -3.36 -16.70 3.99
CA GLY A 190 -3.96 -18.02 4.17
C GLY A 190 -4.30 -18.39 5.62
N LEU A 191 -3.48 -17.98 6.59
CA LEU A 191 -3.71 -18.25 8.01
C LEU A 191 -4.97 -17.55 8.55
N ILE A 192 -5.27 -16.35 8.05
CA ILE A 192 -6.49 -15.60 8.44
C ILE A 192 -7.75 -16.42 8.11
N PHE A 193 -7.81 -17.03 6.92
CA PHE A 193 -8.96 -17.84 6.50
C PHE A 193 -9.04 -19.21 7.19
N LEU A 194 -7.92 -19.73 7.68
CA LEU A 194 -7.88 -21.01 8.39
C LEU A 194 -8.34 -20.87 9.84
N LYS A 195 -8.07 -19.72 10.49
CA LYS A 195 -8.43 -19.46 11.89
C LYS A 195 -9.94 -19.60 12.14
N GLU A 196 -10.78 -19.30 11.15
CA GLU A 196 -12.24 -19.39 11.24
C GLU A 196 -12.79 -20.84 11.24
N ARG A 197 -11.94 -21.85 11.05
CA ARG A 197 -12.36 -23.24 10.73
C ARG A 197 -11.69 -24.32 11.57
N VAL A 198 -11.00 -23.93 12.64
CA VAL A 198 -10.21 -24.84 13.47
C VAL A 198 -10.64 -24.80 14.93
N THR A 199 -10.22 -25.79 15.69
CA THR A 199 -10.43 -25.84 17.15
C THR A 199 -9.71 -24.68 17.86
N ASP A 200 -10.10 -24.36 19.09
CA ASP A 200 -9.48 -23.27 19.87
C ASP A 200 -7.96 -23.47 20.05
N GLU A 201 -7.50 -24.71 20.27
CA GLU A 201 -6.07 -25.03 20.41
C GLU A 201 -5.28 -24.81 19.11
N GLU A 202 -5.88 -25.14 17.97
CA GLU A 202 -5.30 -24.91 16.65
C GLU A 202 -5.32 -23.42 16.29
N SER A 203 -6.39 -22.70 16.67
CA SER A 203 -6.51 -21.26 16.51
C SER A 203 -5.37 -20.51 17.21
N ILE A 204 -5.01 -20.91 18.43
CA ILE A 204 -3.87 -20.35 19.18
C ILE A 204 -2.54 -20.63 18.45
N LYS A 205 -2.36 -21.82 17.88
CA LYS A 205 -1.16 -22.17 17.11
C LYS A 205 -1.04 -21.34 15.83
N LEU A 206 -2.14 -21.18 15.09
CA LEU A 206 -2.19 -20.36 13.88
C LEU A 206 -1.93 -18.88 14.20
N GLU A 207 -2.42 -18.37 15.33
CA GLU A 207 -2.16 -17.01 15.78
C GLU A 207 -0.67 -16.78 16.10
N LYS A 208 -0.03 -17.72 16.81
CA LYS A 208 1.42 -17.66 17.05
C LYS A 208 2.21 -17.68 15.74
N GLU A 209 1.83 -18.53 14.78
CA GLU A 209 2.45 -18.56 13.45
C GLU A 209 2.27 -17.23 12.71
N GLN A 210 1.05 -16.67 12.74
CA GLN A 210 0.73 -15.38 12.12
C GLN A 210 1.59 -14.25 12.70
N ILE A 211 1.72 -14.17 14.03
CA ILE A 211 2.55 -13.17 14.71
C ILE A 211 4.02 -13.32 14.29
N ALA A 212 4.55 -14.54 14.29
CA ALA A 212 5.94 -14.80 13.89
C ALA A 212 6.21 -14.38 12.43
N LEU A 213 5.28 -14.68 11.52
CA LEU A 213 5.36 -14.26 10.12
C LEU A 213 5.30 -12.75 9.96
N LEU A 214 4.46 -12.05 10.74
CA LEU A 214 4.37 -10.60 10.70
C LEU A 214 5.64 -9.92 11.21
N VAL A 215 6.28 -10.45 12.26
CA VAL A 215 7.60 -9.99 12.73
C VAL A 215 8.65 -10.17 11.62
N LYS A 216 8.67 -11.33 10.96
CA LYS A 216 9.57 -11.59 9.84
C LYS A 216 9.33 -10.64 8.66
N ILE A 217 8.08 -10.45 8.25
CA ILE A 217 7.70 -9.52 7.18
C ILE A 217 8.15 -8.10 7.53
N LYS A 218 7.93 -7.64 8.77
CA LYS A 218 8.39 -6.33 9.22
C LYS A 218 9.90 -6.18 9.05
N GLY A 219 10.69 -7.15 9.50
CA GLY A 219 12.15 -7.14 9.32
C GLY A 219 12.56 -7.01 7.85
N MET A 220 11.94 -7.81 6.98
CA MET A 220 12.19 -7.75 5.53
C MET A 220 11.82 -6.40 4.91
N LEU A 221 10.74 -5.75 5.38
CA LEU A 221 10.35 -4.43 4.89
C LEU A 221 11.32 -3.33 5.35
N ILE A 222 11.88 -3.44 6.57
CA ILE A 222 12.94 -2.53 7.05
C ILE A 222 14.19 -2.68 6.17
N GLU A 223 14.63 -3.90 5.92
CA GLU A 223 15.80 -4.17 5.06
C GLU A 223 15.59 -3.68 3.63
N ARG A 224 14.36 -3.77 3.10
CA ARG A 224 14.00 -3.17 1.82
C ARG A 224 14.15 -1.65 1.82
N ASP A 225 13.62 -0.97 2.83
CA ASP A 225 13.74 0.50 2.90
C ASP A 225 15.20 0.94 2.98
N GLN A 226 16.02 0.21 3.73
CA GLN A 226 17.47 0.45 3.78
C GLN A 226 18.12 0.23 2.42
N ALA A 227 17.74 -0.82 1.69
CA ALA A 227 18.26 -1.09 0.35
C ALA A 227 17.84 -0.01 -0.67
N VAL A 228 16.60 0.49 -0.57
CA VAL A 228 16.14 1.63 -1.40
C VAL A 228 16.88 2.90 -1.03
N ALA A 229 17.03 3.19 0.26
CA ALA A 229 17.80 4.34 0.75
C ALA A 229 19.27 4.29 0.29
N ALA A 230 19.89 3.10 0.23
CA ALA A 230 21.24 2.93 -0.27
C ALA A 230 21.40 3.24 -1.78
N CYS A 231 20.31 3.30 -2.55
CA CYS A 231 20.33 3.77 -3.94
C CYS A 231 20.39 5.31 -4.05
N LEU A 232 20.18 6.02 -2.94
CA LEU A 232 20.17 7.47 -2.88
C LEU A 232 21.52 7.98 -2.40
N SER A 233 21.95 9.13 -2.92
CA SER A 233 23.13 9.83 -2.40
C SER A 233 22.85 10.43 -1.01
N SER A 234 23.90 10.73 -0.26
CA SER A 234 23.75 11.38 1.06
C SER A 234 22.99 12.71 0.99
N ALA A 235 23.15 13.47 -0.10
CA ALA A 235 22.41 14.72 -0.32
C ALA A 235 20.92 14.45 -0.56
N GLN A 236 20.58 13.42 -1.33
CA GLN A 236 19.20 13.00 -1.59
C GLN A 236 18.53 12.46 -0.32
N LEU A 237 19.26 11.68 0.49
CA LEU A 237 18.77 11.21 1.79
C LEU A 237 18.51 12.38 2.75
N LYS A 238 19.41 13.37 2.79
CA LYS A 238 19.18 14.58 3.58
C LYS A 238 17.93 15.33 3.08
N ARG A 239 17.80 15.52 1.77
CA ARG A 239 16.64 16.17 1.15
C ARG A 239 15.33 15.44 1.47
N LEU A 240 15.34 14.10 1.43
CA LEU A 240 14.21 13.28 1.82
C LEU A 240 13.82 13.51 3.29
N LYS A 241 14.80 13.50 4.21
CA LYS A 241 14.58 13.82 5.63
C LYS A 241 14.04 15.24 5.83
N ASP A 242 14.55 16.22 5.09
CA ASP A 242 14.07 17.61 5.14
C ASP A 242 12.61 17.70 4.66
N LEU A 243 12.22 16.92 3.64
CA LEU A 243 10.85 16.82 3.14
C LEU A 243 9.92 16.07 4.10
N GLU A 244 10.41 15.06 4.82
CA GLU A 244 9.68 14.36 5.88
C GLU A 244 9.37 15.30 7.05
N GLY A 245 10.28 16.22 7.38
CA GLY A 245 10.15 17.17 8.47
C GLY A 245 10.23 16.49 9.85
N PRO A 246 9.70 17.14 10.91
CA PRO A 246 9.73 16.60 12.26
C PRO A 246 9.03 15.23 12.36
N GLN A 247 9.68 14.28 13.03
CA GLN A 247 9.15 12.93 13.18
C GLN A 247 7.83 12.95 13.97
N VAL A 248 6.80 12.33 13.40
CA VAL A 248 5.48 12.18 14.03
C VAL A 248 5.32 10.76 14.53
N ARG A 249 4.67 10.59 15.69
CA ARG A 249 4.33 9.27 16.20
C ARG A 249 2.89 8.95 15.82
N ILE A 250 2.71 7.80 15.20
CA ILE A 250 1.40 7.29 14.80
C ILE A 250 1.25 5.94 15.51
N GLY A 251 0.42 5.90 16.55
CA GLY A 251 0.06 4.70 17.30
C GLY A 251 -0.80 3.73 16.48
N TRP A 252 -0.23 3.13 15.42
CA TRP A 252 -0.91 2.12 14.61
C TRP A 252 -1.53 1.07 15.54
N ARG A 253 -2.88 1.02 15.59
CA ARG A 253 -3.57 -0.03 16.36
C ARG A 253 -3.04 -1.38 15.87
N GLY A 254 -2.55 -2.18 16.81
CA GLY A 254 -1.81 -3.40 16.53
C GLY A 254 -2.64 -4.42 15.76
N VAL A 255 -1.95 -5.43 15.24
CA VAL A 255 -2.50 -6.57 14.48
C VAL A 255 -3.73 -7.19 15.18
N ALA A 256 -3.77 -7.19 16.52
CA ALA A 256 -4.84 -7.75 17.32
C ALA A 256 -6.17 -6.95 17.28
N ASP A 257 -6.10 -5.63 17.09
CA ASP A 257 -7.29 -4.75 17.06
C ASP A 257 -7.71 -4.39 15.63
N THR A 258 -6.82 -4.57 14.65
CA THR A 258 -7.25 -4.68 13.26
C THR A 258 -7.89 -6.04 13.06
N GLN A 259 -9.20 -6.13 13.32
CA GLN A 259 -10.03 -6.89 12.39
C GLN A 259 -9.56 -6.46 11.01
N PHE A 260 -8.93 -7.39 10.30
CA PHE A 260 -8.49 -7.19 8.94
C PHE A 260 -9.77 -6.87 8.16
N VAL A 261 -10.11 -5.59 8.01
CA VAL A 261 -10.96 -5.15 6.92
C VAL A 261 -10.09 -5.20 5.67
N MET A 262 -9.65 -6.42 5.33
CA MET A 262 -9.79 -6.85 3.95
C MET A 262 -11.26 -6.63 3.66
N SER A 263 -11.56 -5.53 2.97
CA SER A 263 -12.89 -5.31 2.43
C SER A 263 -13.36 -6.65 1.86
N ASP A 264 -14.51 -7.13 2.33
CA ASP A 264 -15.27 -8.28 1.84
C ASP A 264 -15.32 -8.40 0.30
N GLU A 265 -14.97 -7.34 -0.42
CA GLU A 265 -14.91 -7.25 -1.87
C GLU A 265 -13.79 -8.03 -2.58
N LEU A 266 -12.76 -8.58 -1.91
CA LEU A 266 -11.63 -9.17 -2.65
C LEU A 266 -11.34 -10.66 -2.44
N TYR A 267 -11.84 -11.31 -1.39
CA TYR A 267 -11.54 -12.74 -1.17
C TYR A 267 -12.66 -13.43 -0.39
N ARG A 268 -13.73 -13.83 -1.09
CA ARG A 268 -14.56 -14.96 -0.64
C ARG A 268 -14.14 -16.20 -1.41
N TRP A 269 -13.44 -17.10 -0.73
CA TRP A 269 -13.07 -18.41 -1.24
C TRP A 269 -14.29 -19.34 -1.19
N ASN A 270 -14.68 -19.91 -2.34
CA ASN A 270 -15.76 -20.90 -2.44
C ASN A 270 -15.17 -22.32 -2.42
N PRO A 271 -15.43 -23.14 -1.37
CA PRO A 271 -14.87 -24.50 -1.25
C PRO A 271 -15.28 -25.47 -2.36
N ASN A 272 -16.36 -25.19 -3.09
CA ASN A 272 -16.99 -26.18 -3.97
C ASN A 272 -16.54 -26.11 -5.44
N ASN A 273 -15.57 -25.24 -5.78
CA ASN A 273 -15.13 -25.10 -7.17
C ASN A 273 -13.62 -24.75 -7.27
N PRO A 274 -12.71 -25.75 -7.20
CA PRO A 274 -11.28 -25.53 -7.08
C PRO A 274 -10.58 -25.03 -8.37
N GLY A 275 -11.35 -24.72 -9.44
CA GLY A 275 -10.80 -24.37 -10.75
C GLY A 275 -11.43 -23.16 -11.45
N THR A 276 -12.33 -22.41 -10.82
CA THR A 276 -12.95 -21.23 -11.44
C THR A 276 -12.88 -19.99 -10.56
N ASP A 277 -12.34 -18.93 -11.17
CA ASP A 277 -12.30 -17.58 -10.67
C ASP A 277 -13.71 -17.03 -10.37
N PHE A 278 -13.98 -16.79 -9.09
CA PHE A 278 -14.93 -15.81 -8.54
C PHE A 278 -16.31 -15.74 -9.23
N GLU A 279 -17.31 -16.43 -8.67
CA GLU A 279 -18.71 -16.19 -9.01
C GLU A 279 -19.31 -15.09 -8.12
N PHE A 280 -19.89 -14.08 -8.77
CA PHE A 280 -20.82 -13.14 -8.14
C PHE A 280 -22.19 -13.82 -8.14
N ARG A 281 -22.75 -14.13 -6.97
CA ARG A 281 -24.19 -14.44 -6.87
C ARG A 281 -24.91 -13.14 -6.58
N GLU A 282 -25.86 -12.78 -7.44
CA GLU A 282 -26.79 -11.68 -7.19
C GLU A 282 -27.53 -11.93 -5.86
N PRO A 283 -27.81 -10.87 -5.07
CA PRO A 283 -28.71 -11.02 -3.94
C PRO A 283 -30.05 -11.48 -4.47
N MET A 284 -30.50 -12.66 -4.04
CA MET A 284 -31.89 -13.06 -4.26
C MET A 284 -32.77 -11.97 -3.67
N ALA A 285 -33.63 -11.39 -4.51
CA ALA A 285 -34.75 -10.61 -4.03
C ALA A 285 -35.50 -11.48 -3.01
N ALA A 286 -35.60 -11.00 -1.77
CA ALA A 286 -36.42 -11.65 -0.77
C ALA A 286 -37.90 -11.53 -1.19
N PRO A 287 -38.72 -12.57 -0.95
CA PRO A 287 -40.16 -12.52 -1.19
C PRO A 287 -40.87 -11.49 -0.31
#